data_AF-X1JNZ0-F1
#
_entry.id   AF-X1JNZ0-F1
#
_cell.length_a   1.000
_cell.length_b   1.000
_cell.length_c   1.000
_cell.angle_alpha   90.00
_cell.angle_beta   90.00
_cell.angle_gamma   90.00
#
_symmetry.space_group_name_H-M   'P 1'
#
loop_
_entity.id
_entity.type
_entity.pdbx_description
1 polymer ?
#
loop_
_entity_poly.entity_id
_entity_poly.type
_entity_poly.pdbx_seq_one_letter_code
_entity_poly.pdbx_strand_id
1 'polypeptide(L)' 'MTKPIVAIVGRTNVGKSTLLNRLAGKRLAVVADLPGTTRDRVFAPVSWQ' A
#
# COMPACT_ATOMS: atom_id res chain seq x y z
N MET A 1 -8.05 21.97 -0.85
CA MET A 1 -8.58 20.87 -1.67
C MET A 1 -8.19 19.54 -1.04
N THR A 2 -9.14 18.65 -0.80
CA THR A 2 -8.88 17.29 -0.29
C THR A 2 -8.23 16.44 -1.37
N LYS A 3 -7.17 15.69 -1.04
CA LYS A 3 -6.54 14.76 -1.98
C LYS A 3 -7.50 13.57 -2.26
N PRO A 4 -7.58 13.06 -3.50
CA PRO A 4 -8.37 11.87 -3.78
C PRO A 4 -7.79 10.65 -3.05
N ILE A 5 -8.67 9.74 -2.64
CA ILE A 5 -8.30 8.46 -2.00
C ILE A 5 -8.45 7.35 -3.02
N VAL A 6 -7.42 6.50 -3.16
CA VAL A 6 -7.41 5.35 -4.06
C VAL A 6 -7.21 4.08 -3.24
N ALA A 7 -8.03 3.06 -3.46
CA ALA A 7 -7.91 1.76 -2.81
C ALA A 7 -7.27 0.72 -3.75
N ILE A 8 -6.29 -0.03 -3.26
CA ILE A 8 -5.67 -1.16 -3.98
C ILE A 8 -6.30 -2.45 -3.46
N VAL A 9 -7.01 -3.17 -4.32
CA VAL A 9 -7.72 -4.41 -3.99
C VAL A 9 -7.24 -5.57 -4.87
N GLY A 10 -7.29 -6.79 -4.35
CA GLY A 10 -6.88 -7.99 -5.08
C GLY A 10 -6.59 -9.17 -4.15
N ARG A 11 -6.46 -10.36 -4.74
CA ARG A 11 -6.17 -11.61 -4.01
C ARG A 11 -4.92 -11.51 -3.14
N THR A 12 -4.79 -12.37 -2.15
CA THR A 12 -3.57 -12.44 -1.31
C THR A 12 -2.34 -12.68 -2.19
N ASN A 13 -1.21 -12.08 -1.84
CA ASN A 13 0.09 -12.23 -2.52
C ASN A 13 0.18 -11.76 -4.00
N VAL A 14 -0.80 -11.04 -4.55
CA VAL A 14 -0.71 -10.48 -5.92
C VAL A 14 0.20 -9.24 -6.06
N GLY A 15 1.03 -8.93 -5.06
CA GLY A 15 1.96 -7.80 -5.12
C GLY A 15 1.39 -6.42 -4.75
N LYS A 16 0.24 -6.36 -4.06
CA LYS A 16 -0.40 -5.10 -3.62
C LYS A 16 0.57 -4.18 -2.84
N SER A 17 1.31 -4.73 -1.88
CA SER A 17 2.29 -3.97 -1.08
C SER A 17 3.49 -3.50 -1.91
N THR A 18 3.90 -4.29 -2.91
CA THR A 18 4.95 -3.91 -3.86
C THR A 18 4.52 -2.71 -4.69
N LEU A 19 3.28 -2.72 -5.19
CA LEU A 19 2.72 -1.58 -5.93
C LEU A 19 2.64 -0.33 -5.05
N LEU A 20 2.11 -0.44 -3.83
CA LEU A 20 2.02 0.69 -2.90
C LEU A 20 3.40 1.30 -2.60
N ASN A 21 4.41 0.46 -2.34
CA ASN A 21 5.78 0.90 -2.09
C ASN A 21 6.40 1.62 -3.30
N ARG A 22 6.15 1.12 -4.53
CA ARG A 22 6.61 1.78 -5.75
C ARG A 22 5.97 3.16 -5.92
N LEU A 23 4.65 3.22 -5.76
CA LEU A 23 3.88 4.46 -5.88
C LEU A 23 4.26 5.50 -4.82
N ALA A 24 4.60 5.07 -3.61
CA ALA A 24 4.99 5.97 -2.53
C ALA A 24 6.43 6.50 -2.67
N GLY A 25 7.26 5.98 -3.59
CA GLY A 25 8.65 6.39 -3.78
C GLY A 25 9.57 6.17 -2.55
N LYS A 26 9.05 5.53 -1.49
CA LYS A 26 9.71 5.22 -0.23
C LYS A 26 9.18 3.87 0.27
N ARG A 27 10.02 3.08 0.97
CA ARG A 27 9.64 1.78 1.53
C ARG A 27 8.75 1.96 2.77
N LEU A 28 7.51 2.38 2.57
CA LEU A 28 6.55 2.69 3.65
C LEU A 28 5.81 1.46 4.16
N ALA A 29 5.51 0.49 3.28
CA ALA A 29 5.00 -0.80 3.69
C ALA A 29 6.20 -1.69 4.08
N VAL A 30 6.64 -1.55 5.33
CA VAL A 30 7.35 -2.62 6.04
C VAL A 30 6.29 -3.71 6.28
N VAL A 31 6.18 -4.62 5.32
CA VAL A 31 5.33 -5.80 5.42
C VAL A 31 5.94 -6.66 6.53
N ALA A 32 5.25 -6.81 7.65
CA ALA A 32 5.59 -7.85 8.61
C ALA A 32 5.28 -9.20 7.96
N ASP A 33 6.24 -10.13 7.95
CA ASP A 33 6.15 -11.46 7.31
C ASP A 33 5.14 -12.42 7.98
N LEU A 34 4.29 -11.94 8.91
CA LEU A 34 3.24 -12.75 9.52
C LEU A 34 1.96 -12.75 8.67
N PRO A 35 1.53 -13.91 8.15
CA PRO A 35 0.21 -14.05 7.52
C PRO A 35 -0.88 -13.76 8.57
N GLY A 36 -1.80 -12.85 8.26
CA GLY A 36 -3.01 -12.59 9.07
C GLY A 36 -3.08 -11.24 9.79
N THR A 37 -2.13 -10.32 9.61
CA THR A 37 -2.09 -9.04 10.35
C THR A 37 -2.56 -7.81 9.55
N THR A 38 -3.21 -7.96 8.38
CA THR A 38 -3.82 -6.80 7.69
C THR A 38 -5.15 -6.40 8.34
N ARG A 39 -5.14 -6.07 9.64
CA ARG A 39 -6.23 -5.36 10.32
C ARG A 39 -6.12 -3.85 10.18
N ASP A 40 -4.93 -3.32 9.89
CA ASP A 40 -4.73 -1.88 9.74
C ASP A 40 -4.61 -1.46 8.27
N ARG A 41 -5.47 -0.52 7.86
CA ARG A 41 -5.42 0.12 6.54
C ARG A 41 -4.14 0.95 6.44
N VAL A 42 -3.23 0.58 5.53
CA VAL A 42 -2.02 1.35 5.26
C VAL A 42 -2.36 2.49 4.28
N PHE A 43 -2.23 3.73 4.74
CA PHE A 43 -2.36 4.92 3.91
C PHE A 43 -0.97 5.47 3.57
N ALA A 44 -0.76 5.80 2.30
CA ALA A 44 0.46 6.46 1.86
C ALA A 44 0.11 7.64 0.94
N PRO A 45 0.69 8.84 1.14
CA PRO A 45 0.65 9.87 0.13
C PRO A 45 1.45 9.42 -1.10
N VAL A 46 0.85 9.50 -2.27
CA VAL A 46 1.42 9.05 -3.55
C VAL A 46 1.48 10.23 -4.51
N SER A 47 2.58 10.33 -5.25
CA SER A 47 2.72 11.17 -6.44
C SER A 47 3.26 10.30 -7.56
N TRP A 48 2.54 10.22 -8.68
CA TRP A 48 3.01 9.56 -9.89
C TRP A 48 3.77 10.56 -10.75
N GLN A 49 5.01 10.24 -11.11
CA GLN A 49 5.81 10.95 -12.10
C GLN A 49 6.26 9.96 -13.17
#